data_AF-A0A353FKN6-F1
#
_entry.id   AF-A0A353FKN6-F1
#
_cell.length_a   1.000
_cell.length_b   1.000
_cell.length_c   1.000
_cell.angle_alpha   90.00
_cell.angle_beta   90.00
_cell.angle_gamma   90.00
#
_symmetry.space_group_name_H-M   'P 1'
#
loop_
_entity.id
_entity.type
_entity.pdbx_description
1 polymer ?
#
loop_
_entity_poly.entity_id
_entity_poly.type
_entity_poly.pdbx_seq_one_letter_code
_entity_poly.pdbx_strand_id
1 'polypeptide(L)'
;DTFPQKIGLHQTHHNLSHATDHQGQLEFAKYDLFLSEQIAYFLERLRSYSEGDGNLLDNTIVLFGSGASTTHNSRNLPHLIAGGRNMGLKHGSYWRKDGEQLSNLYLSILHSLGIPVESFSDSTGRIEEAFFTYPSV
;
A
#
# COMPACT_ATOMS: atom_id res chain seq x y z
N ASP A 1 7.22 11.55 -13.38
CA ASP A 1 8.51 11.92 -12.79
C ASP A 1 8.61 13.39 -12.34
N THR A 2 8.04 14.35 -13.05
CA THR A 2 8.26 15.80 -12.79
C THR A 2 7.31 16.45 -11.77
N PHE A 3 6.40 15.69 -11.14
CA PHE A 3 5.42 16.24 -10.20
C PHE A 3 6.03 16.96 -8.98
N PRO A 4 7.14 16.49 -8.36
CA PRO A 4 7.81 17.23 -7.29
C PRO A 4 8.08 18.71 -7.62
N GLN A 5 8.40 19.02 -8.87
CA GLN A 5 8.66 20.40 -9.31
C GLN A 5 7.40 21.27 -9.29
N LYS A 6 6.21 20.68 -9.38
CA LYS A 6 4.93 21.40 -9.31
C LYS A 6 4.57 21.82 -7.89
N ILE A 7 5.18 21.20 -6.89
CA ILE A 7 5.05 21.57 -5.48
C ILE A 7 6.28 22.32 -4.94
N GLY A 8 7.15 22.81 -5.83
CA GLY A 8 8.29 23.66 -5.48
C GLY A 8 9.58 22.93 -5.11
N LEU A 9 9.71 21.64 -5.40
CA LEU A 9 10.98 20.90 -5.25
C LEU A 9 11.88 21.06 -6.47
N HIS A 10 13.19 20.94 -6.30
CA HIS A 10 14.15 21.34 -7.34
C HIS A 10 14.42 20.22 -8.37
N GLN A 11 14.18 18.96 -7.99
CA GLN A 11 14.48 17.79 -8.80
C GLN A 11 13.24 16.96 -9.14
N THR A 12 13.37 16.04 -10.09
CA THR A 12 12.32 15.06 -10.41
C THR A 12 12.29 13.94 -9.38
N HIS A 13 11.21 13.14 -9.33
CA HIS A 13 11.06 12.05 -8.37
C HIS A 13 12.19 11.02 -8.50
N HIS A 14 12.53 10.65 -9.74
CA HIS A 14 13.62 9.72 -10.04
C HIS A 14 14.95 10.23 -9.49
N ASN A 15 15.30 11.48 -9.76
CA ASN A 15 16.55 12.05 -9.23
C ASN A 15 16.54 12.13 -7.70
N LEU A 16 15.42 12.55 -7.09
CA LEU A 16 15.27 12.58 -5.63
C LEU A 16 15.40 11.19 -5.01
N SER A 17 14.88 10.15 -5.67
CA SER A 17 14.97 8.76 -5.19
C SER A 17 16.40 8.21 -5.19
N HIS A 18 17.32 8.84 -5.93
CA HIS A 18 18.74 8.51 -5.97
C HIS A 18 19.62 9.45 -5.13
N ALA A 19 19.04 10.47 -4.48
CA ALA A 19 19.81 11.43 -3.71
C ALA A 19 20.44 10.79 -2.46
N THR A 20 21.74 11.03 -2.28
CA THR A 20 22.51 10.54 -1.14
C THR A 20 23.03 11.67 -0.25
N ASP A 21 22.99 12.92 -0.72
CA ASP A 21 23.33 14.09 0.06
C ASP A 21 22.16 14.53 0.95
N HIS A 22 22.49 15.25 2.03
CA HIS A 22 21.51 15.70 3.03
C HIS A 22 20.40 16.59 2.43
N GLN A 23 20.73 17.45 1.47
CA GLN A 23 19.75 18.36 0.87
C GLN A 23 18.75 17.58 0.02
N GLY A 24 19.23 16.68 -0.84
CA GLY A 24 18.36 15.84 -1.66
C GLY A 24 17.49 14.89 -0.81
N GLN A 25 18.04 14.31 0.27
CA GLN A 25 17.24 13.51 1.20
C GLN A 25 16.15 14.33 1.91
N LEU A 26 16.44 15.58 2.28
CA LEU A 26 15.43 16.46 2.87
C LEU A 26 14.32 16.83 1.87
N GLU A 27 14.66 17.02 0.59
CA GLU A 27 13.64 17.22 -0.46
C GLU A 27 12.82 15.97 -0.72
N PHE A 28 13.45 14.80 -0.73
CA PHE A 28 12.73 13.54 -0.88
C PHE A 28 11.77 13.30 0.30
N ALA A 29 12.20 13.59 1.54
CA ALA A 29 11.34 13.52 2.72
C ALA A 29 10.14 14.48 2.64
N LYS A 30 10.32 15.70 2.11
CA LYS A 30 9.19 16.62 1.86
C LYS A 30 8.22 16.06 0.82
N TYR A 31 8.72 15.40 -0.21
CA TYR A 31 7.89 14.76 -1.21
C TYR A 31 7.12 13.57 -0.63
N ASP A 32 7.77 12.73 0.18
CA ASP A 32 7.15 11.60 0.87
C ASP A 32 6.04 12.06 1.83
N LEU A 33 6.26 13.17 2.55
CA LEU A 33 5.22 13.80 3.38
C LEU A 33 4.04 14.23 2.52
N PHE A 34 4.27 14.95 1.42
CA PHE A 34 3.21 15.36 0.50
C PHE A 34 2.40 14.16 -0.01
N LEU A 35 3.06 13.08 -0.44
CA LEU A 35 2.39 11.86 -0.90
C LEU A 35 1.56 11.22 0.23
N SER A 36 2.09 11.20 1.46
CA SER A 36 1.37 10.69 2.63
C SER A 36 0.12 11.51 2.92
N GLU A 37 0.18 12.83 2.80
CA GLU A 37 -0.97 13.73 2.91
C GLU A 37 -2.01 13.47 1.81
N GLN A 38 -1.59 13.18 0.57
CA GLN A 38 -2.52 12.85 -0.51
C GLN A 38 -3.23 11.51 -0.27
N ILE A 39 -2.53 10.52 0.28
CA ILE A 39 -3.14 9.24 0.67
C ILE A 39 -4.11 9.43 1.83
N ALA A 40 -3.74 10.19 2.86
CA ALA A 40 -4.66 10.52 3.96
C ALA A 40 -5.92 11.23 3.45
N TYR A 41 -5.75 12.22 2.56
CA TYR A 41 -6.87 12.90 1.91
C TYR A 41 -7.75 11.91 1.12
N PHE A 42 -7.16 11.05 0.30
CA PHE A 42 -7.89 10.05 -0.48
C PHE A 42 -8.71 9.10 0.42
N LEU A 43 -8.10 8.58 1.49
CA LEU A 43 -8.78 7.72 2.45
C LEU A 43 -9.92 8.45 3.18
N GLU A 44 -9.73 9.71 3.57
CA GLU A 44 -10.79 10.52 4.17
C GLU A 44 -11.94 10.76 3.18
N ARG A 45 -11.64 11.00 1.91
CA ARG A 45 -12.65 11.12 0.85
C ARG A 45 -13.47 9.85 0.77
N LEU A 46 -12.84 8.68 0.65
CA LEU A 46 -13.56 7.39 0.63
C LEU A 46 -14.42 7.21 1.90
N ARG A 47 -13.88 7.53 3.07
CA ARG A 47 -14.63 7.44 4.34
C ARG A 47 -15.85 8.37 4.39
N SER A 48 -15.77 9.53 3.75
CA SER A 48 -16.82 10.56 3.79
C SER A 48 -18.09 10.21 2.98
N TYR A 49 -18.04 9.20 2.11
CA TYR A 49 -19.19 8.77 1.31
C TYR A 49 -19.88 7.59 1.98
N SER A 50 -21.12 7.78 2.42
CA SER A 50 -21.97 6.69 2.92
C SER A 50 -22.27 5.67 1.82
N GLU A 51 -22.17 4.39 2.15
CA GLU A 51 -22.47 3.27 1.25
C GLU A 51 -22.99 2.08 2.05
N GLY A 52 -24.26 1.69 1.82
CA GLY A 52 -24.93 0.67 2.62
C GLY A 52 -24.94 1.03 4.12
N ASP A 53 -24.59 0.04 4.96
CA ASP A 53 -24.50 0.19 6.42
C ASP A 53 -23.15 0.79 6.90
N GLY A 54 -22.31 1.27 5.97
CA GLY A 54 -20.99 1.81 6.26
C GLY A 54 -20.63 3.00 5.36
N ASN A 55 -19.38 3.05 4.95
CA ASN A 55 -18.87 4.03 4.00
C ASN A 55 -18.08 3.36 2.86
N LEU A 56 -17.79 4.09 1.80
CA LEU A 56 -17.09 3.56 0.62
C LEU A 56 -15.71 2.98 0.96
N LEU A 57 -15.02 3.49 1.98
CA LEU A 57 -13.75 2.92 2.43
C LEU A 57 -13.94 1.51 3.04
N ASP A 58 -15.07 1.22 3.68
CA ASP A 58 -15.37 -0.13 4.19
C ASP A 58 -15.48 -1.18 3.08
N ASN A 59 -15.85 -0.75 1.86
CA ASN A 59 -16.02 -1.60 0.67
C ASN A 59 -14.93 -1.37 -0.39
N THR A 60 -13.79 -0.78 -0.01
CA THR A 60 -12.65 -0.56 -0.89
C THR A 60 -11.36 -0.99 -0.20
N ILE A 61 -10.58 -1.88 -0.82
CA ILE A 61 -9.20 -2.17 -0.37
C ILE A 61 -8.25 -1.23 -1.11
N VAL A 62 -7.52 -0.41 -0.34
CA VAL A 62 -6.44 0.45 -0.87
C VAL A 62 -5.10 -0.16 -0.48
N LEU A 63 -4.32 -0.56 -1.48
CA LEU A 63 -2.92 -0.92 -1.32
C LEU A 63 -2.04 0.23 -1.80
N PHE A 64 -1.21 0.76 -0.92
CA PHE A 64 -0.27 1.84 -1.22
C PHE A 64 1.12 1.49 -0.70
N GLY A 65 2.16 1.67 -1.49
CA GLY A 65 3.50 1.31 -1.09
C GLY A 65 4.49 1.38 -2.24
N SER A 66 5.65 0.75 -2.05
CA SER A 66 6.71 0.73 -3.05
C SER A 66 6.83 -0.62 -3.75
N GLY A 67 7.08 -0.59 -5.06
CA GLY A 67 7.48 -1.78 -5.83
C GLY A 67 8.98 -2.12 -5.73
N ALA A 68 9.79 -1.24 -5.15
CA ALA A 68 11.23 -1.40 -5.03
C ALA A 68 11.80 -0.71 -3.78
N SER A 69 12.89 -1.25 -3.24
CA SER A 69 13.75 -0.60 -2.26
C SER A 69 14.94 0.06 -2.98
N THR A 70 16.12 0.08 -2.35
CA THR A 70 17.35 0.61 -2.96
C THR A 70 17.71 -0.15 -4.23
N THR A 71 18.09 0.57 -5.30
CA THR A 71 18.56 -0.02 -6.58
C THR A 71 17.60 -1.04 -7.20
N HIS A 72 16.30 -0.72 -7.29
CA HIS A 72 15.29 -1.60 -7.89
C HIS A 72 15.17 -2.99 -7.25
N ASN A 73 15.57 -3.13 -5.98
CA ASN A 73 15.52 -4.41 -5.27
C ASN A 73 14.15 -4.59 -4.58
N SER A 74 13.40 -5.63 -4.95
CA SER A 74 12.06 -5.91 -4.41
C SER A 74 12.05 -6.59 -3.03
N ARG A 75 13.03 -6.29 -2.17
CA ARG A 75 13.13 -6.79 -0.79
C ARG A 75 12.71 -5.73 0.22
N ASN A 76 12.06 -6.16 1.31
CA ASN A 76 11.65 -5.31 2.44
C ASN A 76 10.85 -4.08 1.99
N LEU A 77 9.78 -4.31 1.23
CA LEU A 77 8.96 -3.25 0.66
C LEU A 77 7.88 -2.78 1.65
N PRO A 78 7.87 -1.50 2.04
CA PRO A 78 6.82 -0.97 2.90
C PRO A 78 5.50 -0.86 2.13
N HIS A 79 4.45 -1.43 2.71
CA HIS A 79 3.10 -1.39 2.16
C HIS A 79 2.09 -1.03 3.26
N LEU A 80 1.19 -0.11 2.92
CA LEU A 80 -0.01 0.24 3.66
C LEU A 80 -1.19 -0.46 2.99
N ILE A 81 -2.02 -1.11 3.80
CA ILE A 81 -3.34 -1.58 3.40
C ILE A 81 -4.36 -0.82 4.24
N ALA A 82 -5.37 -0.26 3.60
CA ALA A 82 -6.44 0.48 4.25
C ALA A 82 -7.82 0.13 3.66
N GLY A 83 -8.88 0.32 4.47
CA GLY A 83 -10.26 0.06 4.07
C GLY A 83 -10.65 -1.42 4.04
N GLY A 84 -11.71 -1.77 3.33
CA GLY A 84 -12.10 -3.18 3.14
C GLY A 84 -12.56 -3.89 4.41
N ARG A 85 -13.12 -3.17 5.39
CA ARG A 85 -13.73 -3.76 6.60
C ARG A 85 -14.78 -4.82 6.24
N ASN A 86 -15.57 -4.57 5.20
CA ASN A 86 -16.58 -5.50 4.69
C ASN A 86 -16.00 -6.50 3.66
N MET A 87 -14.70 -6.44 3.41
CA MET A 87 -13.96 -7.25 2.42
C MET A 87 -12.90 -8.14 3.10
N GLY A 88 -13.09 -8.43 4.39
CA GLY A 88 -12.24 -9.33 5.14
C GLY A 88 -10.97 -8.72 5.74
N LEU A 89 -10.86 -7.40 5.85
CA LEU A 89 -9.70 -6.75 6.49
C LEU A 89 -9.99 -6.27 7.91
N LYS A 90 -9.03 -6.53 8.82
CA LYS A 90 -9.00 -6.00 10.19
C LYS A 90 -7.70 -5.24 10.44
N HIS A 91 -7.80 -3.91 10.52
CA HIS A 91 -6.66 -3.00 10.67
C HIS A 91 -6.19 -2.84 12.12
N GLY A 92 -5.07 -2.14 12.29
CA GLY A 92 -4.48 -1.81 13.61
C GLY A 92 -3.20 -2.56 13.94
N SER A 93 -2.59 -3.22 12.95
CA SER A 93 -1.39 -4.05 13.12
C SER A 93 -0.25 -3.59 12.23
N TYR A 94 0.97 -3.68 12.75
CA TYR A 94 2.20 -3.70 11.94
C TYR A 94 2.64 -5.15 11.77
N TRP A 95 2.90 -5.56 10.53
CA TRP A 95 3.34 -6.92 10.23
C TRP A 95 4.59 -6.90 9.35
N ARG A 96 5.55 -7.74 9.70
CA ARG A 96 6.79 -7.95 8.95
C ARG A 96 7.16 -9.42 9.05
N LYS A 97 7.45 -10.02 7.90
CA LYS A 97 7.98 -11.37 7.79
C LYS A 97 9.11 -11.39 6.76
N ASP A 98 10.31 -11.69 7.22
CA ASP A 98 11.47 -11.73 6.34
C ASP A 98 11.34 -12.89 5.34
N GLY A 99 11.67 -12.62 4.07
CA GLY A 99 11.53 -13.59 2.98
C GLY A 99 10.09 -13.79 2.49
N GLU A 100 9.12 -13.03 3.01
CA GLU A 100 7.75 -13.06 2.52
C GLU A 100 7.64 -12.45 1.11
N GLN A 101 6.76 -13.02 0.30
CA GLN A 101 6.53 -12.62 -1.08
C GLN A 101 5.38 -11.63 -1.18
N LEU A 102 5.57 -10.55 -1.95
CA LEU A 102 4.48 -9.59 -2.21
C LEU A 102 3.30 -10.24 -2.96
N SER A 103 3.57 -11.28 -3.76
CA SER A 103 2.54 -12.10 -4.40
C SER A 103 1.60 -12.80 -3.41
N ASN A 104 2.09 -13.22 -2.24
CA ASN A 104 1.26 -13.78 -1.18
C ASN A 104 0.29 -12.72 -0.63
N LEU A 105 0.68 -11.45 -0.58
CA LEU A 105 -0.22 -10.37 -0.22
C LEU A 105 -1.35 -10.17 -1.25
N TYR A 106 -1.01 -10.16 -2.55
CA TYR A 106 -2.02 -10.05 -3.61
C TYR A 106 -2.99 -11.24 -3.60
N LEU A 107 -2.48 -12.47 -3.43
CA LEU A 107 -3.31 -13.66 -3.29
C LEU A 107 -4.26 -13.55 -2.08
N SER A 108 -3.76 -13.03 -0.96
CA SER A 108 -4.58 -12.80 0.25
C SER A 108 -5.71 -11.80 -0.01
N ILE A 109 -5.46 -10.72 -0.74
CA ILE A 109 -6.51 -9.76 -1.14
C ILE A 109 -7.55 -10.44 -2.03
N LEU A 110 -7.14 -11.22 -3.03
CA LEU A 110 -8.08 -11.95 -3.90
C LEU A 110 -8.95 -12.92 -3.09
N HIS A 111 -8.34 -13.67 -2.18
CA HIS A 111 -9.06 -14.61 -1.32
C HIS A 111 -10.00 -13.90 -0.32
N SER A 112 -9.63 -12.74 0.22
CA SER A 112 -10.51 -11.99 1.14
C SER A 112 -11.76 -11.46 0.42
N LEU A 113 -11.65 -11.23 -0.89
CA LEU A 113 -12.75 -10.90 -1.80
C LEU A 113 -13.57 -12.13 -2.24
N GLY A 114 -13.21 -13.34 -1.80
CA GLY A 114 -13.87 -14.57 -2.21
C GLY A 114 -13.56 -15.01 -3.65
N ILE A 115 -12.48 -14.50 -4.26
CA ILE A 115 -12.06 -14.87 -5.61
C ILE A 115 -11.22 -16.17 -5.52
N PRO A 116 -11.72 -17.31 -6.04
CA PRO A 116 -11.13 -18.62 -5.79
C PRO A 116 -10.02 -18.94 -6.82
N VAL A 117 -8.91 -18.20 -6.78
CA VAL A 117 -7.71 -18.52 -7.57
C VAL A 117 -6.71 -19.31 -6.74
N GLU A 118 -6.05 -20.30 -7.33
CA GLU A 118 -5.07 -21.13 -6.62
C GLU A 118 -3.76 -20.38 -6.32
N SER A 119 -3.37 -19.47 -7.22
CA SER A 119 -2.13 -18.70 -7.09
C SER A 119 -2.22 -17.35 -7.80
N PHE A 120 -1.31 -16.44 -7.44
CA PHE A 120 -1.05 -15.19 -8.13
C PHE A 120 0.47 -15.03 -8.32
N SER A 121 0.94 -14.98 -9.56
CA SER A 121 2.38 -14.91 -9.88
C SER A 121 3.16 -16.06 -9.19
N ASP A 122 4.20 -15.76 -8.43
CA ASP A 122 5.05 -16.70 -7.69
C ASP A 122 4.57 -17.01 -6.25
N SER A 123 3.33 -16.64 -5.91
CA SER A 123 2.78 -16.86 -4.58
C SER A 123 2.90 -18.32 -4.13
N THR A 124 3.34 -18.53 -2.90
CA THR A 124 3.41 -19.84 -2.24
C THR A 124 2.24 -20.12 -1.29
N GLY A 125 1.40 -19.12 -1.02
CA GLY A 125 0.22 -19.25 -0.17
C GLY A 125 -0.33 -17.89 0.25
N ARG A 126 -1.55 -17.87 0.80
CA ARG A 126 -2.10 -16.65 1.39
C ARG A 126 -1.49 -16.40 2.79
N ILE A 127 -1.67 -15.18 3.29
CA ILE A 127 -1.24 -14.75 4.61
C ILE A 127 -2.30 -15.21 5.63
N GLU A 128 -1.92 -16.05 6.59
CA GLU A 128 -2.83 -16.62 7.61
C GLU A 128 -2.95 -15.75 8.87
N GLU A 129 -2.53 -14.48 8.79
CA GLU A 129 -2.58 -13.55 9.91
C GLU A 129 -3.99 -13.05 10.18
N ALA A 130 -4.29 -12.75 11.45
CA ALA A 130 -5.63 -12.37 11.90
C ALA A 130 -6.19 -11.07 11.27
N PHE A 131 -5.35 -10.28 10.60
CA PHE A 131 -5.78 -9.09 9.87
C PHE A 131 -6.45 -9.39 8.51
N PHE A 132 -6.36 -10.64 8.03
CA PHE A 132 -7.18 -11.16 6.95
C PHE A 132 -8.26 -12.10 7.49
N THR A 133 -9.45 -12.03 6.92
CA THR A 133 -10.54 -12.98 7.10
C THR A 133 -11.01 -13.40 5.71
N TYR A 134 -11.22 -14.69 5.55
CA TYR A 134 -11.52 -15.29 4.26
C TYR A 134 -12.91 -15.92 4.32
N PRO A 135 -13.76 -15.72 3.29
CA PRO A 135 -15.04 -16.40 3.20
C PRO A 135 -14.85 -17.92 3.30
N SER A 136 -15.76 -18.59 3.98
CA SER A 136 -15.85 -20.05 3.89
C SER A 136 -16.22 -20.41 2.45
N VAL A 137 -15.47 -21.35 1.87
CA VAL A 137 -15.76 -21.96 0.56
C VAL A 137 -16.97 -22.88 0.70
#